data_AF-A0A956R5P9-F1
#
_entry.id   AF-A0A956R5P9-F1
#
_cell.length_a   1.000
_cell.length_b   1.000
_cell.length_c   1.000
_cell.angle_alpha   90.00
_cell.angle_beta   90.00
_cell.angle_gamma   90.00
#
_symmetry.space_group_name_H-M   'P 1'
#
loop_
_entity.id
_entity.type
_entity.pdbx_description
1 polymer ?
#
loop_
_entity_poly.entity_id
_entity_poly.type
_entity_poly.pdbx_seq_one_letter_code
_entity_poly.pdbx_strand_id
1 'polypeptide(L)'
;MVDSSSRDLHPAHGARFVLTRVGADEPPSYAVAIYLPQGQRLDTRLSWTDGQPALEPGLLDPWAEGETLKLARVLRRTPRASLTRWRGR
;
A
#
# COMPACT_ATOMS: atom_id res chain seq x y z
N MET A 1 -5.55 -19.32 -21.70
CA MET A 1 -5.80 -19.75 -20.31
C MET A 1 -4.74 -19.12 -19.42
N VAL A 2 -5.08 -18.08 -18.66
CA VAL A 2 -4.25 -17.59 -17.56
C VAL A 2 -5.19 -17.25 -16.41
N ASP A 3 -5.82 -18.28 -15.83
CA ASP A 3 -6.57 -18.17 -14.58
C ASP A 3 -5.61 -18.54 -13.45
N SER A 4 -4.73 -17.61 -13.08
CA SER A 4 -3.90 -17.77 -11.89
C SER A 4 -3.43 -16.41 -11.41
N SER A 5 -4.17 -15.80 -10.48
CA SER A 5 -3.56 -14.76 -9.64
C SER A 5 -4.42 -14.27 -8.48
N SER A 6 -5.73 -14.51 -8.42
CA SER A 6 -6.53 -13.93 -7.33
C SER A 6 -6.33 -14.64 -5.99
N ARG A 7 -6.14 -15.98 -5.98
CA ARG A 7 -6.01 -16.76 -4.72
C ARG A 7 -4.69 -16.52 -3.96
N ASP A 8 -3.59 -16.17 -4.64
CA ASP A 8 -2.29 -15.91 -4.00
C ASP A 8 -2.10 -14.46 -3.53
N LEU A 9 -3.06 -13.58 -3.81
CA LEU A 9 -3.00 -12.18 -3.39
C LEU A 9 -3.48 -11.97 -1.95
N HIS A 10 -4.46 -12.76 -1.51
CA HIS A 10 -5.14 -12.56 -0.24
C HIS A 10 -4.59 -13.51 0.84
N PRO A 11 -4.01 -13.00 1.93
CA PRO A 11 -3.55 -13.85 3.01
C PRO A 11 -4.71 -14.46 3.80
N ALA A 12 -4.44 -15.59 4.48
CA ALA A 12 -5.35 -16.13 5.49
C ALA A 12 -5.47 -15.23 6.74
N HIS A 13 -4.39 -14.52 7.09
CA HIS A 13 -4.31 -13.60 8.24
C HIS A 13 -3.45 -12.38 7.90
N GLY A 14 -3.72 -11.23 8.53
CA GLY A 14 -2.97 -9.98 8.27
C GLY A 14 -3.30 -9.39 6.89
N ALA A 15 -2.31 -8.80 6.22
CA ALA A 15 -2.50 -8.23 4.88
C ALA A 15 -1.21 -8.18 4.06
N ARG A 16 -1.38 -8.14 2.73
CA ARG A 16 -0.32 -7.85 1.76
C ARG A 16 -0.47 -6.42 1.25
N PHE A 17 0.55 -5.60 1.49
CA PHE A 17 0.64 -4.22 1.04
C PHE A 17 1.51 -4.16 -0.22
N VAL A 18 1.01 -3.54 -1.28
CA VAL A 18 1.73 -3.30 -2.53
C VAL A 18 1.66 -1.81 -2.83
N LEU A 19 2.80 -1.13 -2.76
CA LEU A 19 2.95 0.29 -3.06
C LEU A 19 3.75 0.43 -4.35
N THR A 20 3.19 1.06 -5.37
CA THR A 20 3.83 1.22 -6.68
C THR A 20 3.95 2.70 -6.99
N ARG A 21 5.17 3.17 -7.27
CA ARG A 21 5.41 4.58 -7.58
C ARG A 21 4.64 4.96 -8.84
N VAL A 22 3.97 6.11 -8.80
CA VAL A 22 3.27 6.69 -9.95
C VAL A 22 4.03 7.94 -10.38
N GLY A 23 4.47 7.94 -11.64
CA GLY A 23 5.22 9.06 -12.21
C GLY A 23 6.65 9.18 -11.69
N ALA A 24 7.29 10.28 -12.08
CA ALA A 24 8.66 10.63 -11.70
C ALA A 24 8.72 11.85 -10.77
N ASP A 25 7.57 12.32 -10.28
CA ASP A 25 7.46 13.55 -9.49
C ASP A 25 8.18 13.43 -8.14
N GLU A 26 8.59 14.59 -7.62
CA GLU A 26 9.15 14.78 -6.29
C GLU A 26 8.30 15.82 -5.53
N PRO A 27 7.71 15.49 -4.37
CA PRO A 27 7.84 14.22 -3.66
C PRO A 27 7.16 13.05 -4.40
N PRO A 28 7.62 11.80 -4.19
CA PRO A 28 7.09 10.65 -4.92
C PRO A 28 5.63 10.40 -4.54
N SER A 29 4.83 9.94 -5.50
CA SER A 29 3.47 9.43 -5.23
C SER A 29 3.42 7.93 -5.45
N TYR A 30 2.56 7.22 -4.72
CA TYR A 30 2.38 5.77 -4.84
C TYR A 30 0.91 5.39 -4.93
N ALA A 31 0.58 4.49 -5.84
CA ALA A 31 -0.65 3.72 -5.77
C ALA A 31 -0.46 2.61 -4.74
N VAL A 32 -1.42 2.47 -3.83
CA VAL A 32 -1.37 1.50 -2.72
C VAL A 32 -2.53 0.53 -2.89
N ALA A 33 -2.22 -0.75 -2.98
CA ALA A 33 -3.18 -1.84 -2.94
C ALA A 33 -2.91 -2.71 -1.70
N ILE A 34 -3.94 -2.94 -0.89
CA ILE A 34 -3.87 -3.73 0.34
C ILE A 34 -4.81 -4.91 0.19
N TYR A 35 -4.25 -6.10 0.13
CA TYR A 35 -5.01 -7.35 0.05
C TYR A 35 -5.20 -7.91 1.45
N LEU A 36 -6.46 -7.94 1.88
CA LEU A 36 -6.93 -8.45 3.16
C LEU A 36 -7.46 -9.89 3.01
N PRO A 37 -7.75 -10.60 4.11
CA PRO A 37 -8.39 -11.90 4.05
C PRO A 37 -9.76 -11.87 3.39
N GLN A 38 -10.30 -13.05 3.08
CA GLN A 38 -11.62 -13.22 2.45
C GLN A 38 -11.79 -12.51 1.09
N GLY A 39 -10.70 -12.21 0.39
CA GLY A 39 -10.77 -11.58 -0.93
C GLY A 39 -10.97 -10.06 -0.89
N GLN A 40 -10.96 -9.43 0.29
CA GLN A 40 -11.13 -7.98 0.39
C GLN A 40 -9.86 -7.26 -0.07
N ARG A 41 -10.05 -6.15 -0.78
CA ARG A 41 -8.97 -5.25 -1.23
C ARG A 41 -9.31 -3.82 -0.88
N LEU A 42 -8.33 -3.08 -0.39
CA LEU A 42 -8.39 -1.63 -0.22
C LEU A 42 -7.42 -0.99 -1.21
N ASP A 43 -7.85 0.09 -1.85
CA ASP A 43 -7.05 0.89 -2.77
C ASP A 43 -7.01 2.34 -2.30
N THR A 44 -5.82 2.94 -2.30
CA THR A 44 -5.61 4.35 -1.97
C THR A 44 -4.38 4.89 -2.71
N ARG A 45 -4.18 6.19 -2.67
CA ARG A 45 -2.96 6.86 -3.12
C ARG A 45 -2.22 7.44 -1.93
N LEU A 46 -0.92 7.17 -1.87
CA LEU A 46 0.00 7.78 -0.93
C LEU A 46 0.77 8.92 -1.61
N SER A 47 0.72 10.10 -1.03
CA SER A 47 1.53 11.26 -1.40
C SER A 47 2.13 11.92 -0.17
N TRP A 48 2.97 12.95 -0.36
CA TRP A 48 3.45 13.79 0.74
C TRP A 48 3.03 15.23 0.49
N THR A 49 2.28 15.81 1.42
CA THR A 49 1.89 17.22 1.43
C THR A 49 2.58 17.87 2.63
N ASP A 50 3.32 18.95 2.40
CA ASP A 50 4.10 19.63 3.44
C ASP A 50 5.02 18.70 4.25
N GLY A 51 5.57 17.69 3.57
CA GLY A 51 6.45 16.68 4.16
C GLY A 51 5.74 15.61 4.98
N GLN A 52 4.42 15.68 5.16
CA GLN A 52 3.61 14.67 5.85
C GLN A 52 2.97 13.70 4.86
N PRO A 53 2.96 12.38 5.14
CA PRO A 53 2.27 11.42 4.29
C PRO A 53 0.75 11.64 4.36
N ALA A 54 0.10 11.65 3.19
CA ALA A 54 -1.35 11.74 3.04
C ALA A 54 -1.87 10.56 2.21
N LEU A 55 -3.06 10.09 2.56
CA LEU A 55 -3.75 8.99 1.87
C LEU A 55 -5.05 9.50 1.24
N GLU A 56 -5.26 9.22 -0.04
CA GLU A 56 -6.46 9.62 -0.76
C GLU A 56 -6.97 8.51 -1.72
N PRO A 57 -8.20 7.99 -1.54
CA PRO A 57 -9.06 8.23 -0.38
C PRO A 57 -8.42 7.74 0.93
N GLY A 58 -8.79 8.33 2.06
CA GLY A 58 -8.42 7.81 3.38
C GLY A 58 -8.88 6.35 3.55
N LEU A 59 -8.09 5.55 4.26
CA LEU A 59 -8.43 4.15 4.51
C LEU A 59 -9.39 4.05 5.70
N LEU A 60 -10.44 3.23 5.56
CA LEU A 60 -11.43 3.03 6.63
C LEU A 60 -10.96 2.08 7.74
N ASP A 61 -9.96 1.23 7.47
CA ASP A 61 -9.36 0.35 8.48
C ASP A 61 -8.15 1.06 9.12
N PRO A 62 -8.22 1.46 10.41
CA PRO A 62 -7.14 2.19 11.09
C PRO A 62 -5.84 1.39 11.20
N TRP A 63 -5.91 0.06 11.25
CA TRP A 63 -4.71 -0.78 11.26
C TRP A 63 -4.01 -0.73 9.90
N ALA A 64 -4.78 -0.85 8.81
CA ALA A 64 -4.24 -0.78 7.45
C ALA A 64 -3.68 0.62 7.14
N GLU A 65 -4.34 1.67 7.62
CA GLU A 65 -3.84 3.04 7.58
C GLU A 65 -2.51 3.17 8.31
N GLY A 66 -2.45 2.77 9.58
CA GLY A 66 -1.24 2.86 10.40
C GLY A 66 -0.05 2.10 9.79
N GLU A 67 -0.26 0.91 9.25
CA GLU A 67 0.78 0.16 8.54
C GLU A 67 1.23 0.85 7.25
N THR A 68 0.30 1.42 6.48
CA THR A 68 0.63 2.18 5.26
C THR A 68 1.47 3.41 5.59
N LEU A 69 1.12 4.17 6.63
CA LEU A 69 1.89 5.34 7.07
C LEU A 69 3.30 4.97 7.58
N LYS A 70 3.48 3.80 8.20
CA LYS A 70 4.82 3.29 8.53
C LYS A 70 5.64 2.99 7.27
N LEU A 71 5.03 2.37 6.26
CA LEU A 71 5.70 2.11 4.97
C LEU A 71 6.01 3.40 4.22
N ALA A 72 5.18 4.44 4.37
CA ALA A 72 5.46 5.77 3.84
C ALA A 72 6.80 6.30 4.40
N ARG A 73 7.06 6.20 5.70
CA ARG A 73 8.35 6.64 6.28
C ARG A 73 9.55 5.96 5.62
N VAL A 74 9.43 4.68 5.28
CA VAL A 74 10.46 3.93 4.55
C VAL A 74 10.65 4.48 3.14
N LEU A 75 9.56 4.67 2.40
CA LEU A 75 9.59 5.18 1.02
C LEU A 75 10.05 6.63 0.92
N ARG A 76 9.81 7.44 1.96
CA ARG A 76 10.32 8.81 2.04
C ARG A 76 11.85 8.84 2.18
N ARG A 77 12.41 7.92 2.97
CA ARG A 77 13.86 7.81 3.19
C ARG A 77 14.57 7.10 2.04
N THR A 78 13.92 6.14 1.39
CA THR A 78 14.50 5.35 0.30
C THR A 78 13.41 5.06 -0.72
N PRO A 79 13.18 5.99 -1.67
CA PRO A 79 12.20 5.80 -2.73
C PRO A 79 12.51 4.56 -3.56
N ARG A 80 11.46 3.83 -3.96
CA ARG A 80 11.58 2.62 -4.79
C ARG A 80 10.49 2.65 -5.85
N ALA A 81 10.71 1.98 -6.98
CA ALA A 81 9.67 1.82 -8.00
C ALA A 81 8.46 1.04 -7.46
N SER A 82 8.71 0.03 -6.61
CA SER A 82 7.66 -0.73 -5.93
C SER A 82 8.15 -1.25 -4.57
N LEU A 83 7.23 -1.41 -3.64
CA LEU A 83 7.42 -1.99 -2.32
C LEU A 83 6.27 -2.94 -2.00
N THR A 84 6.58 -4.22 -1.85
CA THR A 84 5.63 -5.23 -1.35
C THR A 84 6.01 -5.68 0.06
N ARG A 85 5.04 -5.69 0.99
CA ARG A 85 5.25 -6.13 2.37
C ARG A 85 4.04 -6.92 2.88
N TRP A 86 4.33 -7.97 3.64
CA TRP A 86 3.33 -8.71 4.43
C TRP A 86 3.35 -8.17 5.85
N ARG A 87 2.18 -7.93 6.45
CA ARG A 87 2.03 -7.53 7.85
C ARG A 87 1.03 -8.45 8.53
N GLY A 88 1.39 -8.95 9.71
CA GLY A 88 0.47 -9.65 10.60
C GLY A 88 -0.45 -8.66 11.32
N ARG A 89 -1.66 -9.12 11.61
CA ARG A 89 -2.63 -8.43 12.48
C ARG A 89 -2.85 -9.28 13.73
#